data_AF-A0A9N8ZDC8-F1
#
_entry.id   AF-A0A9N8ZDC8-F1
#
_cell.length_a   1.000
_cell.length_b   1.000
_cell.length_c   1.000
_cell.angle_alpha   90.00
_cell.angle_beta   90.00
_cell.angle_gamma   90.00
#
_symmetry.space_group_name_H-M   'P 1'
#
loop_
_entity.id
_entity.type
_entity.pdbx_description
1 polymer ?
#
loop_
_entity_poly.entity_id
_entity_poly.type
_entity_poly.pdbx_seq_one_letter_code
_entity_poly.pdbx_strand_id
1 'polypeptide(L)'
;MSITNQCILAIGKTGTGKSFTGKAFGAQNIIIGPSADSKVNEVTVHDIGNGSFYIDTPGFDDSDKDDETKRLILRTIFDKDIPNITTILWFTDPNNGATVSWEREAKFIESLADNFTGNVWDNTIIVTKGDKIENGPREAAKKVAIEKYEEKHKEPLNGEHDLLAKTGDFAIQLFESLPTDSDISETDLSSDELNERHIFKESEPERILVGYKSLMEEHPSHPIKLNFIKARCSKCPEYTDPRLAVPECHTEAEFSHGETENTHRGEIIHEHSDNLQDYHSGSLKAYHPDSCTSVHPGKLHDDKLDRSFGAWAVRLLTFGGVSWKISGFWDCCQNKLNSEGCKKVYPCCKNDNEGCCQKYSCCDNGPNNSGCQKKYGCCNQSDTSEGCQSIYNLCKHNVDESPCSMICKECGKDSNTEGCKQQCKNCKNAQTENGCIITSHAFLPN
;
A
#
# COMPACT_ATOMS: atom_id res chain seq x y z
N MET A 1 13.79 11.24 54.63
CA MET A 1 12.81 10.28 54.09
C MET A 1 12.92 10.33 52.58
N SER A 2 13.24 9.19 51.95
CA SER A 2 13.26 9.10 50.48
C SER A 2 11.85 9.38 49.99
N ILE A 3 11.67 10.38 49.13
CA ILE A 3 10.37 10.70 48.56
C ILE A 3 10.02 9.53 47.63
N THR A 4 9.06 8.72 48.04
CA THR A 4 8.50 7.68 47.18
C THR A 4 7.62 8.36 46.13
N ASN A 5 7.94 8.16 44.85
CA ASN A 5 7.07 8.59 43.74
C ASN A 5 5.66 8.01 43.97
N GLN A 6 4.66 8.88 44.12
CA GLN A 6 3.27 8.47 44.37
C GLN A 6 2.49 8.53 43.06
N CYS A 7 1.69 7.50 42.77
CA CYS A 7 0.71 7.57 41.69
C CYS A 7 -0.70 7.43 42.27
N ILE A 8 -1.50 8.48 42.12
CA ILE A 8 -2.88 8.55 42.61
C ILE A 8 -3.81 8.40 41.42
N LEU A 9 -4.66 7.38 41.40
CA LEU A 9 -5.65 7.16 40.36
C LEU A 9 -7.04 7.54 40.87
N ALA A 10 -7.71 8.48 40.22
CA ALA A 10 -9.07 8.88 40.56
C ALA A 10 -10.09 8.13 39.69
N ILE A 11 -11.10 7.52 40.30
CA ILE A 11 -12.16 6.74 39.63
C ILE A 11 -13.51 7.20 40.18
N GLY A 12 -14.54 7.29 39.33
CA GLY A 12 -15.91 7.61 39.76
C GLY A 12 -16.68 8.39 38.71
N LYS A 13 -17.97 8.64 38.95
CA LYS A 13 -18.89 9.30 38.00
C LYS A 13 -18.52 10.74 37.67
N THR A 14 -19.13 11.27 36.61
CA THR A 14 -19.02 12.69 36.29
C THR A 14 -19.56 13.55 37.44
N GLY A 15 -18.87 14.64 37.80
CA GLY A 15 -19.33 15.57 38.83
C GLY A 15 -19.09 15.17 40.30
N THR A 16 -18.40 14.05 40.56
CA THR A 16 -18.10 13.58 41.93
C THR A 16 -16.89 14.26 42.59
N GLY A 17 -16.16 15.13 41.88
CA GLY A 17 -15.09 15.95 42.46
C GLY A 17 -13.66 15.46 42.19
N LYS A 18 -13.45 14.49 41.29
CA LYS A 18 -12.11 13.99 40.89
C LYS A 18 -11.13 15.11 40.54
N SER A 19 -11.46 15.92 39.53
CA SER A 19 -10.63 17.02 39.05
C SER A 19 -10.35 18.07 40.14
N PHE A 20 -11.34 18.37 41.00
CA PHE A 20 -11.16 19.26 42.14
C PHE A 20 -10.09 18.71 43.11
N THR A 21 -10.19 17.44 43.47
CA THR A 21 -9.21 16.78 44.33
C THR A 21 -7.82 16.76 43.68
N GLY A 22 -7.71 16.53 42.37
CA GLY A 22 -6.44 16.66 41.65
C GLY A 22 -5.78 18.02 41.82
N LYS A 23 -6.56 19.11 41.73
CA LYS A 23 -6.05 20.47 41.96
C LYS A 23 -5.58 20.65 43.40
N ALA A 24 -6.30 20.09 44.38
CA ALA A 24 -5.85 20.10 45.77
C ALA A 24 -4.47 19.41 45.90
N PHE A 25 -4.24 18.28 45.20
CA PHE A 25 -2.94 17.60 45.18
C PHE A 25 -1.83 18.38 44.46
N GLY A 26 -2.12 19.52 43.86
CA GLY A 26 -1.13 20.38 43.20
C GLY A 26 -1.05 20.21 41.68
N ALA A 27 -1.99 19.48 41.08
CA ALA A 27 -2.05 19.32 39.63
C ALA A 27 -2.31 20.67 38.94
N GLN A 28 -1.44 21.03 38.02
CA GLN A 28 -1.57 22.26 37.23
C GLN A 28 -2.44 22.02 35.99
N ASN A 29 -3.15 23.06 35.56
CA ASN A 29 -3.99 23.07 34.34
C ASN A 29 -5.16 22.06 34.33
N ILE A 30 -5.65 21.61 35.49
CA ILE A 30 -6.91 20.88 35.57
C ILE A 30 -8.08 21.83 35.28
N ILE A 31 -8.96 21.44 34.35
CA ILE A 31 -10.21 22.14 34.06
C ILE A 31 -11.27 21.67 35.05
N ILE A 32 -11.83 22.60 35.84
CA ILE A 32 -12.88 22.33 36.83
C ILE A 32 -14.18 22.97 36.34
N GLY A 33 -15.26 22.19 36.18
CA GLY A 33 -16.59 22.72 35.88
C GLY A 33 -17.64 21.63 35.59
N PRO A 34 -18.94 21.93 35.79
CA PRO A 34 -20.06 21.03 35.45
C PRO A 34 -20.28 20.88 33.93
N SER A 35 -19.58 21.71 33.14
CA SER A 35 -19.72 21.90 31.69
C SER A 35 -18.39 21.80 30.95
N ALA A 36 -17.42 21.06 31.49
CA ALA A 36 -16.48 20.36 30.61
C ALA A 36 -17.34 19.36 29.83
N ASP A 37 -17.73 19.73 28.60
CA ASP A 37 -18.58 18.95 27.72
C ASP A 37 -18.30 17.46 27.89
N SER A 38 -19.36 16.68 28.09
CA SER A 38 -19.44 15.23 28.28
C SER A 38 -18.89 14.44 27.07
N LYS A 39 -17.68 14.78 26.63
CA LYS A 39 -17.05 14.41 25.35
C LYS A 39 -15.53 14.25 25.43
N VAL A 40 -14.85 14.69 26.49
CA VAL A 40 -13.41 14.44 26.61
C VAL A 40 -13.21 13.04 27.19
N ASN A 41 -13.16 12.03 26.31
CA ASN A 41 -12.84 10.63 26.62
C ASN A 41 -11.36 10.42 27.02
N GLU A 42 -10.70 11.42 27.61
CA GLU A 42 -9.25 11.42 27.81
C GLU A 42 -8.88 11.24 29.27
N VAL A 43 -8.11 10.18 29.54
CA VAL A 43 -7.42 9.99 30.80
C VAL A 43 -6.25 10.97 30.84
N THR A 44 -6.17 11.81 31.86
CA THR A 44 -5.13 12.85 31.96
C THR A 44 -4.19 12.57 33.12
N VAL A 45 -2.88 12.66 32.87
CA VAL A 45 -1.85 12.50 33.90
C VAL A 45 -1.27 13.87 34.23
N HIS A 46 -1.44 14.27 35.49
CA HIS A 46 -0.90 15.50 36.03
C HIS A 46 0.32 15.22 36.90
N ASP A 47 1.41 15.95 36.67
CA ASP A 47 2.54 16.00 37.59
C ASP A 47 2.12 16.82 38.82
N ILE A 48 2.22 16.20 40.01
CA ILE A 48 1.91 16.84 41.30
C ILE A 48 3.18 17.11 42.13
N GLY A 49 4.33 17.07 41.47
CA GLY A 49 5.64 17.36 42.04
C GLY A 49 6.36 16.13 42.60
N ASN A 50 7.68 16.25 42.72
CA ASN A 50 8.56 15.22 43.29
C ASN A 50 8.44 13.83 42.64
N GLY A 51 8.15 13.76 41.34
CA GLY A 51 7.99 12.50 40.62
C GLY A 51 6.68 11.77 40.93
N SER A 52 5.71 12.46 41.53
CA SER A 52 4.37 11.95 41.81
C SER A 52 3.37 12.40 40.75
N PHE A 53 2.38 11.55 40.50
CA PHE A 53 1.37 11.73 39.45
C PHE A 53 -0.04 11.61 40.03
N TYR A 54 -0.94 12.44 39.50
CA TYR A 54 -2.38 12.30 39.67
C TYR A 54 -3.01 11.97 38.32
N ILE A 55 -3.71 10.84 38.24
CA ILE A 55 -4.39 10.37 37.04
C ILE A 55 -5.87 10.68 37.21
N ASP A 56 -6.35 11.67 36.46
CA ASP A 56 -7.77 12.01 36.37
C ASP A 56 -8.41 11.21 35.23
N THR A 57 -9.59 10.64 35.49
CA THR A 57 -10.27 9.74 34.56
C THR A 57 -11.63 10.30 34.13
N PRO A 58 -12.11 9.96 32.93
CA PRO A 58 -13.48 10.30 32.54
C PRO A 58 -14.50 9.68 33.50
N GLY A 59 -15.68 10.29 33.58
CA GLY A 59 -16.76 9.77 34.43
C GLY A 59 -17.27 8.41 33.95
N PHE A 60 -17.45 7.49 34.90
CA PHE A 60 -18.09 6.19 34.66
C PHE A 60 -19.61 6.34 34.65
N ASP A 61 -20.15 6.95 33.60
CA ASP A 61 -21.61 7.03 33.41
C ASP A 61 -22.10 5.72 32.75
N ASP A 62 -23.40 5.39 32.87
CA ASP A 62 -24.06 4.08 32.61
C ASP A 62 -23.79 3.36 31.25
N SER A 63 -22.91 3.86 30.38
CA SER A 63 -22.60 3.30 29.04
C SER A 63 -21.61 2.12 29.04
N ASP A 64 -21.74 1.18 28.09
CA ASP A 64 -20.95 -0.06 27.91
C ASP A 64 -19.44 0.11 27.59
N LYS A 65 -18.78 1.18 28.05
CA LYS A 65 -17.40 1.56 27.65
C LYS A 65 -16.33 1.31 28.72
N ASP A 66 -16.60 0.47 29.71
CA ASP A 66 -15.67 0.23 30.83
C ASP A 66 -14.35 -0.39 30.34
N ASP A 67 -14.40 -1.33 29.42
CA ASP A 67 -13.21 -1.98 28.88
C ASP A 67 -12.33 -1.01 28.08
N GLU A 68 -12.94 -0.09 27.33
CA GLU A 68 -12.21 0.96 26.63
C GLU A 68 -11.55 1.92 27.62
N THR A 69 -12.28 2.33 28.67
CA THR A 69 -11.76 3.21 29.72
C THR A 69 -10.62 2.55 30.49
N LYS A 70 -10.76 1.26 30.86
CA LYS A 70 -9.71 0.43 31.46
C LYS A 70 -8.46 0.43 30.59
N ARG A 71 -8.63 0.13 29.29
CA ARG A 71 -7.53 0.10 28.32
C ARG A 71 -6.83 1.46 28.23
N LEU A 72 -7.59 2.56 28.18
CA LEU A 72 -7.03 3.92 28.12
C LEU A 72 -6.23 4.27 29.37
N ILE A 73 -6.73 3.93 30.57
CA ILE A 73 -6.00 4.14 31.83
C ILE A 73 -4.69 3.35 31.83
N LEU A 74 -4.77 2.04 31.57
CA LEU A 74 -3.60 1.16 31.57
C LEU A 74 -2.58 1.56 30.50
N ARG A 75 -3.04 1.97 29.32
CA ARG A 75 -2.19 2.47 28.23
C ARG A 75 -1.48 3.77 28.64
N THR A 76 -2.21 4.69 29.25
CA THR A 76 -1.66 5.96 29.72
C THR A 76 -0.58 5.74 30.79
N ILE A 77 -0.84 4.82 31.73
CA ILE A 77 0.12 4.41 32.76
C ILE A 77 1.37 3.77 32.12
N PHE A 78 1.17 2.88 31.16
CA PHE A 78 2.25 2.21 30.42
C PHE A 78 3.11 3.19 29.63
N ASP A 79 2.49 4.10 28.87
CA ASP A 79 3.19 5.08 28.02
C ASP A 79 3.97 6.12 28.85
N LYS A 80 3.54 6.38 30.08
CA LYS A 80 4.22 7.26 31.04
C LYS A 80 5.26 6.55 31.91
N ASP A 81 5.49 5.26 31.70
CA ASP A 81 6.41 4.42 32.48
C ASP A 81 6.15 4.50 33.99
N ILE A 82 4.87 4.50 34.38
CA ILE A 82 4.46 4.52 35.80
C ILE A 82 4.29 3.06 36.26
N PRO A 83 5.21 2.51 37.08
CA PRO A 83 5.23 1.08 37.35
C PRO A 83 4.14 0.62 38.34
N ASN A 84 3.68 1.53 39.20
CA ASN A 84 2.77 1.19 40.28
C ASN A 84 1.73 2.28 40.52
N ILE A 85 0.54 1.89 40.97
CA ILE A 85 -0.46 2.78 41.54
C ILE A 85 -0.29 2.75 43.05
N THR A 86 -0.06 3.91 43.66
CA THR A 86 0.07 4.02 45.12
C THR A 86 -1.29 4.07 45.79
N THR A 87 -2.25 4.77 45.21
CA THR A 87 -3.57 4.93 45.81
C THR A 87 -4.64 5.05 44.73
N ILE A 88 -5.76 4.38 44.95
CA ILE A 88 -6.99 4.57 44.18
C ILE A 88 -7.95 5.40 45.02
N LEU A 89 -8.41 6.53 44.48
CA LEU A 89 -9.48 7.34 45.05
C LEU A 89 -10.78 6.99 44.30
N TRP A 90 -11.69 6.30 44.96
CA TRP A 90 -12.97 5.91 44.40
C TRP A 90 -14.07 6.87 44.85
N PHE A 91 -14.46 7.78 43.98
CA PHE A 91 -15.42 8.84 44.23
C PHE A 91 -16.85 8.37 43.99
N THR A 92 -17.68 8.43 45.03
CA THR A 92 -19.07 7.98 45.04
C THR A 92 -20.02 9.09 45.46
N ASP A 93 -21.27 8.99 45.02
CA ASP A 93 -22.36 9.90 45.38
C ASP A 93 -23.43 9.18 46.24
N PRO A 94 -24.10 9.90 47.16
CA PRO A 94 -25.08 9.33 48.08
C PRO A 94 -26.45 9.01 47.47
N ASN A 95 -26.57 8.95 46.14
CA ASN A 95 -27.86 8.68 45.49
C ASN A 95 -28.29 7.21 45.72
N ASN A 96 -29.29 7.03 46.59
CA ASN A 96 -29.83 5.78 47.16
C ASN A 96 -30.43 4.74 46.18
N GLY A 97 -30.13 4.79 44.89
CA GLY A 97 -30.61 3.84 43.87
C GLY A 97 -29.53 3.06 43.11
N ALA A 98 -28.25 3.21 43.50
CA ALA A 98 -27.11 2.92 42.62
C ALA A 98 -26.28 1.67 43.00
N THR A 99 -26.79 0.71 43.77
CA THR A 99 -26.00 -0.48 44.20
C THR A 99 -25.37 -1.23 43.00
N VAL A 100 -26.11 -1.37 41.89
CA VAL A 100 -25.60 -1.98 40.65
C VAL A 100 -24.43 -1.17 40.06
N SER A 101 -24.48 0.16 40.16
CA SER A 101 -23.40 1.05 39.73
C SER A 101 -22.15 0.89 40.59
N TRP A 102 -22.32 0.83 41.92
CA TRP A 102 -21.18 0.65 42.82
C TRP A 102 -20.52 -0.72 42.66
N GLU A 103 -21.30 -1.79 42.46
CA GLU A 103 -20.75 -3.11 42.15
C GLU A 103 -19.97 -3.10 40.82
N ARG A 104 -20.47 -2.38 39.82
CA ARG A 104 -19.80 -2.22 38.52
C ARG A 104 -18.47 -1.46 38.66
N GLU A 105 -18.46 -0.34 39.38
CA GLU A 105 -17.24 0.43 39.66
C GLU A 105 -16.23 -0.36 40.51
N ALA A 106 -16.70 -1.15 41.48
CA ALA A 106 -15.85 -2.05 42.26
C ALA A 106 -15.23 -3.16 41.39
N LYS A 107 -16.01 -3.76 40.47
CA LYS A 107 -15.49 -4.74 39.50
C LYS A 107 -14.45 -4.12 38.60
N PHE A 108 -14.65 -2.86 38.20
CA PHE A 108 -13.67 -2.12 37.42
C PHE A 108 -12.35 -1.95 38.17
N ILE A 109 -12.38 -1.53 39.44
CA ILE A 109 -11.20 -1.38 40.31
C ILE A 109 -10.42 -2.69 40.43
N GLU A 110 -11.10 -3.80 40.75
CA GLU A 110 -10.48 -5.13 40.78
C GLU A 110 -9.83 -5.48 39.44
N SER A 111 -10.52 -5.20 38.34
CA SER A 111 -10.03 -5.55 37.01
C SER A 111 -8.76 -4.77 36.60
N LEU A 112 -8.54 -3.56 37.12
CA LEU A 112 -7.28 -2.84 36.90
C LEU A 112 -6.10 -3.59 37.51
N ALA A 113 -6.36 -4.35 38.58
CA ALA A 113 -5.41 -5.12 39.34
C ALA A 113 -5.43 -6.63 39.03
N ASP A 114 -5.99 -7.08 37.89
CA ASP A 114 -6.10 -8.51 37.52
C ASP A 114 -4.78 -9.31 37.68
N ASN A 115 -3.63 -8.68 37.37
CA ASN A 115 -2.30 -9.31 37.47
C ASN A 115 -1.56 -9.00 38.79
N PHE A 116 -2.21 -8.31 39.72
CA PHE A 116 -1.69 -8.01 41.06
C PHE A 116 -1.99 -9.18 42.00
N THR A 117 -1.00 -9.62 42.78
CA THR A 117 -1.17 -10.74 43.71
C THR A 117 -1.73 -10.33 45.07
N GLY A 118 -1.61 -9.03 45.43
CA GLY A 118 -2.15 -8.50 46.67
C GLY A 118 -3.64 -8.12 46.57
N ASN A 119 -4.10 -7.44 47.61
CA ASN A 119 -5.46 -6.92 47.72
C ASN A 119 -5.51 -5.46 47.24
N VAL A 120 -6.27 -5.15 46.19
CA VAL A 120 -6.37 -3.78 45.64
C VAL A 120 -6.98 -2.80 46.65
N TRP A 121 -7.85 -3.32 47.53
CA TRP A 121 -8.59 -2.54 48.52
C TRP A 121 -7.72 -2.02 49.67
N ASP A 122 -6.53 -2.59 49.90
CA ASP A 122 -5.53 -2.11 50.86
C ASP A 122 -4.98 -0.72 50.50
N ASN A 123 -5.14 -0.30 49.24
CA ASN A 123 -4.64 0.96 48.70
C ASN A 123 -5.78 1.81 48.09
N THR A 124 -7.01 1.54 48.50
CA THR A 124 -8.21 2.24 47.98
C THR A 124 -8.83 3.11 49.07
N ILE A 125 -9.25 4.32 48.71
CA ILE A 125 -10.03 5.22 49.56
C ILE A 125 -11.38 5.47 48.90
N ILE A 126 -12.46 5.16 49.60
CA ILE A 126 -13.82 5.50 49.19
C ILE A 126 -14.05 6.97 49.56
N VAL A 127 -14.18 7.82 48.54
CA VAL A 127 -14.42 9.24 48.70
C VAL A 127 -15.90 9.50 48.47
N THR A 128 -16.63 9.89 49.51
CA THR A 128 -18.06 10.21 49.41
C THR A 128 -18.24 11.72 49.29
N LYS A 129 -18.88 12.17 48.21
CA LYS A 129 -19.26 13.58 48.08
C LYS A 129 -20.52 13.85 48.92
N GLY A 130 -20.37 14.62 49.98
CA GLY A 130 -21.42 14.88 50.96
C GLY A 130 -21.36 13.96 52.16
N ASP A 131 -22.54 13.65 52.71
CA ASP A 131 -22.64 12.84 53.93
C ASP A 131 -22.20 11.41 53.69
N LYS A 132 -21.63 10.80 54.72
CA LYS A 132 -21.21 9.40 54.70
C LYS A 132 -22.39 8.49 54.35
N ILE A 133 -22.21 7.65 53.33
CA ILE A 133 -23.20 6.64 52.96
C ILE A 133 -23.01 5.42 53.87
N GLU A 134 -24.00 5.11 54.71
CA GLU A 134 -24.00 3.86 55.46
C GLU A 134 -24.29 2.67 54.52
N ASN A 135 -23.44 1.64 54.58
CA ASN A 135 -23.65 0.33 53.93
C ASN A 135 -23.86 0.34 52.39
N GLY A 136 -23.39 1.37 51.68
CA GLY A 136 -23.52 1.49 50.22
C GLY A 136 -22.30 1.00 49.44
N PRO A 137 -21.39 1.90 49.00
CA PRO A 137 -20.22 1.52 48.19
C PRO A 137 -19.30 0.47 48.82
N ARG A 138 -19.13 0.53 50.16
CA ARG A 138 -18.28 -0.41 50.91
C ARG A 138 -18.81 -1.85 50.84
N GLU A 139 -20.12 -2.03 50.93
CA GLU A 139 -20.73 -3.37 50.82
C GLU A 139 -20.67 -3.91 49.39
N ALA A 140 -20.87 -3.03 48.39
CA ALA A 140 -20.69 -3.39 46.99
C ALA A 140 -19.25 -3.84 46.70
N ALA A 141 -18.26 -3.09 47.19
CA ALA A 141 -16.85 -3.46 47.08
C ALA A 141 -16.53 -4.75 47.85
N LYS A 142 -17.05 -4.93 49.06
CA LYS A 142 -16.87 -6.16 49.84
C LYS A 142 -17.38 -7.39 49.12
N LYS A 143 -18.59 -7.31 48.54
CA LYS A 143 -19.16 -8.39 47.74
C LYS A 143 -18.25 -8.74 46.55
N VAL A 144 -17.83 -7.75 45.79
CA VAL A 144 -16.97 -7.95 44.61
C VAL A 144 -15.59 -8.48 44.99
N ALA A 145 -15.00 -7.99 46.08
CA ALA A 145 -13.71 -8.44 46.61
C ALA A 145 -13.76 -9.92 46.99
N ILE A 146 -14.84 -10.35 47.65
CA ILE A 146 -15.06 -11.77 48.00
C ILE A 146 -15.20 -12.60 46.71
N GLU A 147 -16.07 -12.20 45.78
CA GLU A 147 -16.26 -12.91 44.50
C GLU A 147 -14.92 -13.10 43.76
N LYS A 148 -14.10 -12.05 43.69
CA LYS A 148 -12.79 -12.09 43.03
C LYS A 148 -11.75 -12.91 43.79
N TYR A 149 -11.73 -12.83 45.11
CA TYR A 149 -10.87 -13.66 45.93
C TYR A 149 -11.15 -15.15 45.70
N GLU A 150 -12.42 -15.54 45.74
CA GLU A 150 -12.86 -16.94 45.58
C GLU A 150 -12.58 -17.45 44.15
N GLU A 151 -12.78 -16.63 43.12
CA GLU A 151 -12.42 -16.95 41.73
C GLU A 151 -10.92 -17.26 41.61
N LYS A 152 -10.07 -16.44 42.23
CA LYS A 152 -8.61 -16.54 42.15
C LYS A 152 -8.04 -17.73 42.94
N HIS A 153 -8.58 -17.98 44.13
CA HIS A 153 -8.06 -18.99 45.05
C HIS A 153 -8.78 -20.34 44.97
N LYS A 154 -9.94 -20.39 44.27
CA LYS A 154 -10.80 -21.58 44.15
C LYS A 154 -11.27 -22.14 45.50
N GLU A 155 -11.29 -21.31 46.53
CA GLU A 155 -11.70 -21.66 47.90
C GLU A 155 -12.53 -20.52 48.49
N PRO A 156 -13.56 -20.82 49.30
CA PRO A 156 -14.38 -19.81 49.94
C PRO A 156 -13.56 -19.03 50.98
N LEU A 157 -13.84 -17.74 51.11
CA LEU A 157 -13.18 -16.92 52.12
C LEU A 157 -13.62 -17.36 53.53
N ASN A 158 -12.67 -17.70 54.40
CA ASN A 158 -12.98 -17.93 55.82
C ASN A 158 -13.55 -16.63 56.42
N GLY A 159 -14.75 -16.71 57.00
CA GLY A 159 -15.59 -15.56 57.38
C GLY A 159 -15.03 -14.59 58.44
N GLU A 160 -13.76 -14.72 58.84
CA GLU A 160 -13.06 -13.82 59.75
C GLU A 160 -12.20 -12.76 59.02
N HIS A 161 -11.94 -12.91 57.73
CA HIS A 161 -11.06 -11.99 57.00
C HIS A 161 -11.85 -10.87 56.30
N ASP A 162 -11.81 -9.64 56.84
CA ASP A 162 -12.36 -8.47 56.16
C ASP A 162 -11.37 -7.93 55.11
N LEU A 163 -11.66 -8.19 53.83
CA LEU A 163 -10.85 -7.72 52.71
C LEU A 163 -10.82 -6.18 52.58
N LEU A 164 -11.71 -5.44 53.25
CA LEU A 164 -11.74 -3.98 53.23
C LEU A 164 -11.24 -3.36 54.54
N ALA A 165 -10.59 -4.14 55.42
CA ALA A 165 -10.13 -3.68 56.73
C ALA A 165 -9.21 -2.46 56.66
N LYS A 166 -8.43 -2.33 55.57
CA LYS A 166 -7.50 -1.22 55.34
C LYS A 166 -8.02 -0.17 54.34
N THR A 167 -9.21 -0.37 53.78
CA THR A 167 -9.81 0.60 52.87
C THR A 167 -10.22 1.85 53.63
N GLY A 168 -9.69 2.99 53.20
CA GLY A 168 -10.01 4.29 53.80
C GLY A 168 -11.40 4.76 53.39
N ASP A 169 -12.06 5.51 54.27
CA ASP A 169 -13.33 6.17 54.01
C ASP A 169 -13.15 7.67 54.24
N PHE A 170 -13.46 8.49 53.23
CA PHE A 170 -13.34 9.94 53.29
C PHE A 170 -14.61 10.63 52.80
N ALA A 171 -15.43 11.11 53.73
CA ALA A 171 -16.55 11.98 53.42
C ALA A 171 -16.04 13.41 53.25
N ILE A 172 -16.50 14.08 52.20
CA ILE A 172 -16.13 15.46 51.90
C ILE A 172 -17.33 16.23 51.32
N GLN A 173 -17.73 17.28 52.01
CA GLN A 173 -18.70 18.26 51.55
C GLN A 173 -18.00 19.63 51.46
N LEU A 174 -18.17 20.34 50.35
CA LEU A 174 -17.64 21.71 50.26
C LEU A 174 -18.61 22.67 50.94
N PHE A 175 -18.09 23.57 51.76
CA PHE A 175 -18.88 24.59 52.46
C PHE A 175 -19.63 25.47 51.45
N GLU A 176 -18.96 25.85 50.38
CA GLU A 176 -19.48 26.68 49.30
C GLU A 176 -20.57 25.99 48.45
N SER A 177 -20.72 24.67 48.57
CA SER A 177 -21.79 23.91 47.90
C SER A 177 -22.94 23.54 48.82
N LEU A 178 -22.94 24.00 50.07
CA LEU A 178 -24.08 23.85 50.99
C LEU A 178 -25.27 24.71 50.53
N PRO A 179 -26.51 24.25 50.73
CA PRO A 179 -27.70 25.07 50.52
C PRO A 179 -27.66 26.34 51.37
N THR A 180 -28.16 27.45 50.79
CA THR A 180 -28.22 28.77 51.46
C THR A 180 -29.07 28.78 52.72
N ASP A 181 -29.97 27.80 52.88
CA ASP A 181 -30.85 27.63 54.05
C ASP A 181 -30.34 26.57 55.03
N SER A 182 -29.06 26.17 54.95
CA SER A 182 -28.50 25.19 55.89
C SER A 182 -28.20 25.85 57.24
N ASP A 183 -28.60 25.21 58.34
CA ASP A 183 -28.32 25.68 59.73
C ASP A 183 -26.82 25.98 59.98
N ILE A 184 -25.96 25.35 59.18
CA ILE A 184 -24.49 25.46 59.21
C ILE A 184 -24.02 26.77 58.53
N SER A 185 -24.73 27.25 57.51
CA SER A 185 -24.40 28.52 56.83
C SER A 185 -24.71 29.76 57.66
N GLU A 186 -25.60 29.63 58.66
CA GLU A 186 -25.99 30.71 59.57
C GLU A 186 -25.19 30.74 60.89
N THR A 187 -24.35 29.73 61.14
CA THR A 187 -23.49 29.66 62.34
C THR A 187 -22.02 29.98 62.01
N ASP A 188 -21.39 30.88 62.79
CA ASP A 188 -19.96 31.20 62.70
C ASP A 188 -19.10 30.04 63.25
N LEU A 189 -19.06 28.92 62.53
CA LEU A 189 -18.20 27.79 62.86
C LEU A 189 -16.76 28.02 62.36
N SER A 190 -15.79 27.65 63.18
CA SER A 190 -14.39 27.61 62.77
C SER A 190 -14.14 26.50 61.73
N SER A 191 -13.06 26.63 60.95
CA SER A 191 -12.70 25.59 59.98
C SER A 191 -12.42 24.24 60.64
N ASP A 192 -11.97 24.21 61.91
CA ASP A 192 -11.74 22.95 62.63
C ASP A 192 -13.08 22.27 62.99
N GLU A 193 -14.08 23.02 63.47
CA GLU A 193 -15.43 22.52 63.76
C GLU A 193 -16.17 22.06 62.50
N LEU A 194 -15.94 22.72 61.35
CA LEU A 194 -16.49 22.30 60.06
C LEU A 194 -15.86 20.97 59.60
N ASN A 195 -14.54 20.83 59.71
CA ASN A 195 -13.84 19.61 59.30
C ASN A 195 -14.22 18.39 60.16
N GLU A 196 -14.52 18.57 61.45
CA GLU A 196 -15.08 17.51 62.30
C GLU A 196 -16.42 16.96 61.77
N ARG A 197 -17.14 17.79 61.01
CA ARG A 197 -18.39 17.43 60.33
C ARG A 197 -18.19 17.05 58.86
N HIS A 198 -16.95 16.80 58.43
CA HIS A 198 -16.60 16.50 57.04
C HIS A 198 -16.89 17.63 56.04
N ILE A 199 -17.02 18.88 56.52
CA ILE A 199 -17.27 20.06 55.71
C ILE A 199 -15.97 20.84 55.57
N PHE A 200 -15.55 21.12 54.34
CA PHE A 200 -14.29 21.77 54.02
C PHE A 200 -14.52 23.01 53.16
N LYS A 201 -13.73 24.06 53.38
CA LYS A 201 -13.77 25.27 52.54
C LYS A 201 -12.90 25.07 51.30
N GLU A 202 -13.41 25.45 50.14
CA GLU A 202 -12.66 25.43 48.88
C GLU A 202 -11.38 26.29 48.96
N SER A 203 -11.40 27.37 49.76
CA SER A 203 -10.26 28.24 49.98
C SER A 203 -9.14 27.64 50.83
N GLU A 204 -9.35 26.48 51.47
CA GLU A 204 -8.41 25.84 52.41
C GLU A 204 -8.03 24.40 51.93
N PRO A 205 -7.50 24.23 50.70
CA PRO A 205 -7.22 22.92 50.12
C PRO A 205 -6.20 22.10 50.91
N GLU A 206 -5.29 22.76 51.65
CA GLU A 206 -4.31 22.11 52.51
C GLU A 206 -4.95 21.24 53.61
N ARG A 207 -6.15 21.63 54.10
CA ARG A 207 -6.87 20.86 55.12
C ARG A 207 -7.50 19.60 54.53
N ILE A 208 -8.02 19.69 53.31
CA ILE A 208 -8.49 18.53 52.54
C ILE A 208 -7.33 17.56 52.31
N LEU A 209 -6.17 18.07 51.93
CA LEU A 209 -4.96 17.26 51.73
C LEU A 209 -4.48 16.56 52.98
N VAL A 210 -4.60 17.17 54.16
CA VAL A 210 -4.24 16.52 55.43
C VAL A 210 -5.10 15.27 55.64
N GLY A 211 -6.40 15.35 55.36
CA GLY A 211 -7.32 14.20 55.43
C GLY A 211 -6.87 13.06 54.51
N TYR A 212 -6.62 13.36 53.24
CA TYR A 212 -6.12 12.35 52.30
C TYR A 212 -4.77 11.76 52.71
N LYS A 213 -3.80 12.60 53.09
CA LYS A 213 -2.45 12.15 53.46
C LYS A 213 -2.47 11.23 54.68
N SER A 214 -3.35 11.49 55.65
CA SER A 214 -3.53 10.62 56.81
C SER A 214 -4.03 9.24 56.40
N LEU A 215 -4.98 9.15 55.47
CA LEU A 215 -5.51 7.87 54.98
C LEU A 215 -4.51 7.14 54.07
N MET A 216 -3.60 7.88 53.43
CA MET A 216 -2.61 7.33 52.50
C MET A 216 -1.29 6.93 53.16
N GLU A 217 -1.12 7.11 54.49
CA GLU A 217 0.18 7.00 55.16
C GLU A 217 0.90 5.67 54.89
N GLU A 218 0.17 4.55 54.91
CA GLU A 218 0.72 3.22 54.69
C GLU A 218 0.77 2.77 53.22
N HIS A 219 0.04 3.46 52.34
CA HIS A 219 -0.12 3.06 50.94
C HIS A 219 1.21 2.98 50.15
N PRO A 220 2.17 3.91 50.29
CA PRO A 220 3.45 3.84 49.59
C PRO A 220 4.29 2.59 49.91
N SER A 221 4.05 1.94 51.04
CA SER A 221 4.76 0.72 51.45
C SER A 221 4.27 -0.53 50.70
N HIS A 222 3.05 -0.48 50.13
CA HIS A 222 2.40 -1.61 49.50
C HIS A 222 1.74 -1.22 48.16
N PRO A 223 2.45 -0.58 47.22
CA PRO A 223 1.80 -0.07 46.02
C PRO A 223 1.28 -1.20 45.13
N ILE A 224 0.17 -0.93 44.43
CA ILE A 224 -0.45 -1.85 43.47
C ILE A 224 0.46 -1.92 42.24
N LYS A 225 1.15 -3.06 42.09
CA LYS A 225 2.08 -3.27 40.97
C LYS A 225 1.31 -3.66 39.71
N LEU A 226 1.43 -2.86 38.66
CA LEU A 226 0.83 -3.17 37.36
C LEU A 226 1.78 -4.07 36.57
N ASN A 227 1.66 -5.37 36.78
CA ASN A 227 2.46 -6.35 36.05
C ASN A 227 1.93 -6.47 34.62
N PHE A 228 2.60 -5.83 33.65
CA PHE A 228 2.27 -5.97 32.23
C PHE A 228 2.91 -7.24 31.65
N ILE A 229 2.09 -8.12 31.09
CA ILE A 229 2.53 -9.40 30.54
C ILE A 229 2.44 -9.34 29.02
N LYS A 230 3.55 -9.44 28.30
CA LYS A 230 3.51 -9.50 26.84
C LYS A 230 3.04 -10.89 26.39
N ALA A 231 1.93 -10.92 25.66
CA ALA A 231 1.38 -12.12 25.04
C ALA A 231 1.22 -11.90 23.54
N ARG A 232 1.36 -12.98 22.77
CA ARG A 232 1.12 -12.95 21.33
C ARG A 232 -0.34 -13.30 21.06
N CYS A 233 -1.01 -12.51 20.24
CA CYS A 233 -2.32 -12.90 19.73
C CYS A 233 -2.17 -14.13 18.81
N SER A 234 -3.03 -15.13 18.99
CA SER A 234 -3.07 -16.31 18.11
C SER A 234 -3.67 -16.02 16.74
N LYS A 235 -4.36 -14.87 16.57
CA LYS A 235 -5.08 -14.49 15.34
C LYS A 235 -4.40 -13.38 14.53
N CYS A 236 -3.64 -12.49 15.16
CA CYS A 236 -2.89 -11.43 14.47
C CYS A 236 -1.45 -11.31 15.00
N PRO A 237 -0.57 -10.59 14.28
CA PRO A 237 0.81 -10.37 14.71
C PRO A 237 0.97 -9.54 15.99
N GLU A 238 -0.11 -8.98 16.56
CA GLU A 238 -0.08 -8.16 17.78
C GLU A 238 0.63 -8.88 18.93
N TYR A 239 1.56 -8.16 19.57
CA TYR A 239 2.36 -8.63 20.69
C TYR A 239 2.43 -7.57 21.78
N THR A 240 1.49 -7.62 22.72
CA THR A 240 1.27 -6.61 23.75
C THR A 240 0.65 -7.24 25.01
N ASP A 241 0.41 -6.45 26.06
CA ASP A 241 -0.41 -6.92 27.18
C ASP A 241 -1.87 -7.04 26.74
N PRO A 242 -2.56 -8.17 27.01
CA PRO A 242 -3.94 -8.37 26.61
C PRO A 242 -4.88 -7.23 27.00
N ARG A 243 -4.63 -6.55 28.13
CA ARG A 243 -5.43 -5.42 28.63
C ARG A 243 -5.15 -4.10 27.89
N LEU A 244 -4.03 -4.03 27.17
CA LEU A 244 -3.64 -2.87 26.35
C LEU A 244 -4.06 -3.01 24.89
N ALA A 245 -4.36 -4.23 24.45
CA ALA A 245 -4.80 -4.51 23.09
C ALA A 245 -6.11 -3.77 22.81
N VAL A 246 -6.24 -3.24 21.59
CA VAL A 246 -7.56 -2.79 21.11
C VAL A 246 -8.52 -3.98 21.11
N PRO A 247 -9.84 -3.77 21.26
CA PRO A 247 -10.78 -4.88 21.35
C PRO A 247 -10.74 -5.80 20.11
N GLU A 248 -10.30 -5.28 18.97
CA GLU A 248 -10.44 -5.89 17.65
C GLU A 248 -9.10 -6.00 16.89
N CYS A 249 -8.82 -7.18 16.35
CA CYS A 249 -7.51 -7.59 15.79
C CYS A 249 -7.41 -7.45 14.25
N HIS A 250 -8.52 -7.17 13.55
CA HIS A 250 -8.64 -7.25 12.07
C HIS A 250 -9.33 -6.05 11.40
N THR A 251 -9.16 -4.84 11.94
CA THR A 251 -9.87 -3.64 11.47
C THR A 251 -9.41 -3.11 10.10
N GLU A 252 -8.18 -3.44 9.67
CA GLU A 252 -7.62 -2.96 8.40
C GLU A 252 -7.80 -3.98 7.26
N ALA A 253 -8.47 -3.54 6.19
CA ALA A 253 -8.65 -4.28 4.95
C ALA A 253 -7.68 -3.79 3.87
N GLU A 254 -7.24 -4.70 3.01
CA GLU A 254 -6.52 -4.39 1.78
C GLU A 254 -7.14 -5.13 0.59
N PHE A 255 -6.93 -4.63 -0.61
CA PHE A 255 -7.35 -5.31 -1.84
C PHE A 255 -6.21 -6.16 -2.40
N SER A 256 -6.51 -7.40 -2.77
CA SER A 256 -5.57 -8.31 -3.43
C SER A 256 -6.19 -8.95 -4.67
N HIS A 257 -5.33 -9.37 -5.61
CA HIS A 257 -5.70 -10.27 -6.69
C HIS A 257 -5.54 -11.71 -6.24
N GLY A 258 -6.45 -12.59 -6.66
CA GLY A 258 -6.37 -14.03 -6.43
C GLY A 258 -5.36 -14.72 -7.35
N GLU A 259 -5.69 -15.91 -7.85
CA GLU A 259 -4.85 -16.59 -8.84
C GLU A 259 -4.64 -15.71 -10.08
N THR A 260 -3.39 -15.65 -10.53
CA THR A 260 -3.01 -14.96 -11.75
C THR A 260 -2.63 -15.96 -12.83
N GLU A 261 -2.77 -15.53 -14.08
CA GLU A 261 -2.29 -16.26 -15.24
C GLU A 261 -1.49 -15.34 -16.16
N ASN A 262 -0.50 -15.95 -16.82
CA ASN A 262 0.37 -15.27 -17.76
C ASN A 262 -0.28 -15.27 -19.14
N THR A 263 -0.55 -14.08 -19.69
CA THR A 263 -1.16 -13.92 -21.02
C THR A 263 -0.49 -12.80 -21.81
N HIS A 264 -0.64 -12.85 -23.14
CA HIS A 264 -0.37 -11.71 -24.01
C HIS A 264 -1.61 -10.84 -24.15
N ARG A 265 -1.42 -9.54 -24.38
CA ARG A 265 -2.54 -8.61 -24.55
C ARG A 265 -2.88 -8.42 -26.02
N GLY A 266 -4.18 -8.41 -26.31
CA GLY A 266 -4.72 -8.04 -27.61
C GLY A 266 -5.10 -9.21 -28.50
N GLU A 267 -5.50 -8.90 -29.72
CA GLU A 267 -5.85 -9.90 -30.74
C GLU A 267 -4.61 -10.25 -31.56
N ILE A 268 -4.55 -11.50 -32.03
CA ILE A 268 -3.52 -11.95 -32.95
C ILE A 268 -3.80 -11.31 -34.31
N ILE A 269 -2.82 -10.57 -34.81
CA ILE A 269 -2.84 -9.97 -36.14
C ILE A 269 -1.67 -10.49 -36.97
N HIS A 270 -1.82 -10.43 -38.29
CA HIS A 270 -0.77 -10.80 -39.22
C HIS A 270 -0.11 -9.54 -39.79
N GLU A 271 1.18 -9.34 -39.50
CA GLU A 271 1.98 -8.24 -40.02
C GLU A 271 3.22 -8.78 -40.78
N HIS A 272 3.71 -8.01 -41.75
CA HIS A 272 5.01 -8.26 -42.37
C HIS A 272 6.06 -7.44 -41.62
N SER A 273 7.16 -8.07 -41.17
CA SER A 273 8.23 -7.37 -40.45
C SER A 273 9.05 -6.44 -41.33
N ASP A 274 9.12 -6.77 -42.62
CA ASP A 274 9.93 -6.06 -43.60
C ASP A 274 9.05 -5.27 -44.56
N ASN A 275 9.59 -4.15 -45.04
CA ASN A 275 8.93 -3.34 -46.05
C ASN A 275 8.88 -4.05 -47.42
N LEU A 276 7.94 -3.60 -48.25
CA LEU A 276 7.86 -3.95 -49.66
C LEU A 276 9.13 -3.51 -50.41
N GLN A 277 9.71 -4.45 -51.15
CA GLN A 277 10.88 -4.24 -52.00
C GLN A 277 10.52 -4.52 -53.47
N ASP A 278 11.07 -3.70 -54.36
CA ASP A 278 10.94 -3.91 -55.80
C ASP A 278 11.89 -5.03 -56.26
N TYR A 279 11.38 -5.98 -57.04
CA TYR A 279 12.14 -7.13 -57.53
C TYR A 279 11.80 -7.48 -58.99
N HIS A 280 12.78 -8.02 -59.74
CA HIS A 280 12.58 -8.59 -61.07
C HIS A 280 12.60 -10.12 -61.00
N SER A 281 11.48 -10.77 -61.33
CA SER A 281 11.38 -12.24 -61.33
C SER A 281 11.98 -12.91 -62.57
N GLY A 282 12.24 -12.14 -63.63
CA GLY A 282 12.86 -12.62 -64.87
C GLY A 282 14.38 -12.59 -64.82
N SER A 283 15.05 -13.42 -65.62
CA SER A 283 16.49 -13.33 -65.81
C SER A 283 16.86 -12.21 -66.79
N LEU A 284 18.06 -11.67 -66.65
CA LEU A 284 18.65 -10.76 -67.63
C LEU A 284 18.91 -11.53 -68.92
N LYS A 285 18.29 -11.08 -70.02
CA LYS A 285 18.53 -11.60 -71.36
C LYS A 285 19.29 -10.58 -72.17
N ALA A 286 20.35 -11.05 -72.84
CA ALA A 286 21.06 -10.27 -73.83
C ALA A 286 20.19 -10.12 -75.09
N TYR A 287 20.12 -8.91 -75.64
CA TYR A 287 19.42 -8.62 -76.89
C TYR A 287 20.13 -7.53 -77.70
N HIS A 288 19.80 -7.44 -78.99
CA HIS A 288 20.19 -6.31 -79.85
C HIS A 288 18.92 -5.48 -80.13
N PRO A 289 18.94 -4.15 -79.91
CA PRO A 289 17.77 -3.30 -80.14
C PRO A 289 17.46 -3.14 -81.63
N ASP A 290 18.49 -3.23 -82.48
CA ASP A 290 18.39 -3.06 -83.92
C ASP A 290 18.43 -4.41 -84.66
N SER A 291 17.84 -4.44 -85.86
CA SER A 291 18.00 -5.59 -86.77
C SER A 291 19.41 -5.68 -87.33
N CYS A 292 19.91 -6.90 -87.57
CA CYS A 292 21.24 -7.10 -88.14
C CYS A 292 21.34 -6.49 -89.56
N THR A 293 22.50 -5.91 -89.87
CA THR A 293 22.82 -5.35 -91.18
C THR A 293 23.99 -6.10 -91.81
N SER A 294 23.98 -6.26 -93.13
CA SER A 294 25.04 -6.95 -93.86
C SER A 294 26.16 -5.97 -94.25
N VAL A 295 27.40 -6.25 -93.84
CA VAL A 295 28.59 -5.42 -94.14
C VAL A 295 29.71 -6.25 -94.78
N HIS A 296 30.60 -5.60 -95.53
CA HIS A 296 31.87 -6.19 -95.99
C HIS A 296 33.01 -5.73 -95.06
N PRO A 297 33.60 -6.60 -94.23
CA PRO A 297 34.70 -6.24 -93.34
C PRO A 297 36.07 -6.17 -94.05
N GLY A 298 36.15 -6.64 -95.31
CA GLY A 298 37.38 -6.63 -96.12
C GLY A 298 37.63 -5.28 -96.79
N LYS A 299 38.85 -5.08 -97.31
CA LYS A 299 39.17 -3.90 -98.13
C LYS A 299 38.68 -4.12 -99.57
N LEU A 300 38.38 -3.02 -100.23
CA LEU A 300 38.06 -3.02 -101.65
C LEU A 300 39.35 -3.15 -102.45
N HIS A 301 39.47 -4.19 -103.26
CA HIS A 301 40.60 -4.33 -104.18
C HIS A 301 40.18 -3.85 -105.56
N ASP A 302 40.80 -2.75 -106.00
CA ASP A 302 40.70 -2.27 -107.37
C ASP A 302 41.89 -2.87 -108.14
N ASP A 303 41.62 -3.68 -109.16
CA ASP A 303 42.66 -4.38 -109.91
C ASP A 303 43.64 -3.35 -110.51
N LYS A 304 44.91 -3.46 -110.09
CA LYS A 304 46.01 -2.62 -110.58
C LYS A 304 46.17 -2.80 -112.10
N LEU A 305 45.57 -1.89 -112.86
CA LEU A 305 45.93 -1.67 -114.26
C LEU A 305 47.44 -1.43 -114.35
N ASP A 306 48.16 -2.33 -115.02
CA ASP A 306 49.56 -2.15 -115.42
C ASP A 306 49.67 -0.86 -116.24
N ARG A 307 50.24 0.17 -115.63
CA ARG A 307 50.43 1.52 -116.21
C ARG A 307 51.74 1.64 -116.99
N SER A 308 52.39 0.53 -117.35
CA SER A 308 53.59 0.59 -118.20
C SER A 308 53.26 1.18 -119.57
N PHE A 309 54.11 2.10 -120.04
CA PHE A 309 53.92 2.85 -121.29
C PHE A 309 53.74 1.93 -122.51
N GLY A 310 54.36 0.75 -122.48
CA GLY A 310 54.24 -0.28 -123.52
C GLY A 310 52.83 -0.86 -123.64
N ALA A 311 52.13 -1.09 -122.52
CA ALA A 311 50.75 -1.59 -122.54
C ALA A 311 49.73 -0.52 -122.95
N TRP A 312 50.05 0.76 -122.71
CA TRP A 312 49.20 1.89 -123.12
C TRP A 312 49.26 2.13 -124.64
N ALA A 313 50.44 2.03 -125.25
CA ALA A 313 50.62 2.23 -126.70
C ALA A 313 49.91 1.14 -127.55
N VAL A 314 49.94 -0.13 -127.10
CA VAL A 314 49.22 -1.22 -127.79
C VAL A 314 47.70 -1.03 -127.74
N ARG A 315 47.17 -0.53 -126.61
CA ARG A 315 45.73 -0.32 -126.43
C ARG A 315 45.16 0.85 -127.24
N LEU A 316 45.96 1.89 -127.49
CA LEU A 316 45.56 3.00 -128.37
C LEU A 316 45.53 2.64 -129.85
N LEU A 317 46.36 1.69 -130.29
CA LEU A 317 46.49 1.32 -131.70
C LEU A 317 45.55 0.19 -132.15
N THR A 318 44.93 -0.57 -131.23
CA THR A 318 44.10 -1.75 -131.58
C THR A 318 42.62 -1.63 -131.29
N PHE A 319 42.19 -0.81 -130.32
CA PHE A 319 40.78 -0.72 -129.96
C PHE A 319 40.35 0.73 -129.81
N GLY A 320 39.73 1.27 -130.86
CA GLY A 320 39.16 2.62 -130.87
C GLY A 320 38.18 2.82 -129.71
N GLY A 321 38.59 3.61 -128.73
CA GLY A 321 37.72 4.45 -127.89
C GLY A 321 36.48 3.82 -127.27
N VAL A 322 36.57 2.62 -126.66
CA VAL A 322 35.47 2.08 -125.83
C VAL A 322 35.88 2.07 -124.36
N SER A 323 35.12 2.80 -123.54
CA SER A 323 35.24 2.83 -122.07
C SER A 323 34.81 1.50 -121.47
N TRP A 324 35.70 0.80 -120.77
CA TRP A 324 35.38 -0.44 -120.05
C TRP A 324 35.21 -0.13 -118.56
N LYS A 325 34.06 -0.50 -118.00
CA LYS A 325 33.77 -0.47 -116.56
C LYS A 325 34.75 -1.41 -115.84
N ILE A 326 35.55 -0.86 -114.93
CA ILE A 326 36.41 -1.64 -114.04
C ILE A 326 35.51 -2.32 -113.00
N SER A 327 35.62 -3.64 -112.86
CA SER A 327 34.92 -4.42 -111.85
C SER A 327 35.83 -4.66 -110.65
N GLY A 328 35.65 -3.92 -109.56
CA GLY A 328 36.29 -4.21 -108.28
C GLY A 328 35.54 -5.28 -107.47
N PHE A 329 36.26 -5.97 -106.59
CA PHE A 329 35.72 -7.01 -105.69
C PHE A 329 36.13 -6.77 -104.23
N TRP A 330 35.35 -7.31 -103.31
CA TRP A 330 35.63 -7.24 -101.87
C TRP A 330 36.52 -8.41 -101.44
N ASP A 331 37.66 -8.13 -100.81
CA ASP A 331 38.61 -9.19 -100.40
C ASP A 331 38.01 -10.19 -99.40
N CYS A 332 36.97 -9.80 -98.63
CA CYS A 332 36.34 -10.70 -97.65
C CYS A 332 35.65 -11.92 -98.27
N CYS A 333 35.12 -11.78 -99.49
CA CYS A 333 34.22 -12.77 -100.09
C CYS A 333 34.33 -12.88 -101.61
N GLN A 334 35.17 -12.07 -102.24
CA GLN A 334 35.34 -11.98 -103.70
C GLN A 334 34.08 -11.60 -104.47
N ASN A 335 33.06 -11.06 -103.78
CA ASN A 335 31.84 -10.58 -104.43
C ASN A 335 32.05 -9.21 -105.10
N LYS A 336 31.22 -8.93 -106.11
CA LYS A 336 31.21 -7.67 -106.86
C LYS A 336 30.92 -6.46 -105.96
N LEU A 337 31.40 -5.28 -106.35
CA LEU A 337 31.24 -4.00 -105.64
C LEU A 337 29.83 -3.72 -105.07
N ASN A 338 28.79 -4.10 -105.83
CA ASN A 338 27.38 -3.84 -105.48
C ASN A 338 26.70 -5.02 -104.76
N SER A 339 27.44 -6.02 -104.30
CA SER A 339 26.83 -7.12 -103.54
C SER A 339 26.47 -6.66 -102.12
N GLU A 340 25.42 -7.26 -101.56
CA GLU A 340 25.16 -7.15 -100.12
C GLU A 340 26.37 -7.65 -99.32
N GLY A 341 26.53 -7.10 -98.10
CA GLY A 341 27.67 -7.39 -97.23
C GLY A 341 27.84 -8.88 -96.92
N CYS A 342 29.08 -9.35 -96.87
CA CYS A 342 29.42 -10.75 -96.66
C CYS A 342 29.31 -11.21 -95.19
N LYS A 343 29.13 -10.30 -94.22
CA LYS A 343 28.98 -10.59 -92.79
C LYS A 343 27.79 -9.83 -92.19
N LYS A 344 26.93 -10.50 -91.43
CA LYS A 344 25.87 -9.84 -90.64
C LYS A 344 26.46 -9.27 -89.35
N VAL A 345 26.21 -8.00 -89.07
CA VAL A 345 26.60 -7.35 -87.82
C VAL A 345 25.45 -6.51 -87.29
N TYR A 346 25.35 -6.39 -85.96
CA TYR A 346 24.36 -5.51 -85.34
C TYR A 346 24.88 -4.07 -85.28
N PRO A 347 24.12 -3.06 -85.76
CA PRO A 347 24.55 -1.65 -85.73
C PRO A 347 25.02 -1.17 -84.35
N CYS A 348 24.37 -1.65 -83.27
CA CYS A 348 24.67 -1.23 -81.90
C CYS A 348 26.11 -1.55 -81.45
N CYS A 349 26.71 -2.65 -81.91
CA CYS A 349 28.01 -3.13 -81.40
C CYS A 349 28.98 -3.55 -82.50
N LYS A 350 28.56 -3.53 -83.77
CA LYS A 350 29.31 -3.98 -84.95
C LYS A 350 29.85 -5.42 -84.86
N ASN A 351 29.25 -6.23 -83.98
CA ASN A 351 29.60 -7.64 -83.77
C ASN A 351 28.41 -8.54 -84.14
N ASP A 352 28.69 -9.83 -84.26
CA ASP A 352 27.75 -10.91 -84.57
C ASP A 352 27.43 -11.82 -83.37
N ASN A 353 27.96 -11.49 -82.18
CA ASN A 353 27.86 -12.29 -80.96
C ASN A 353 26.59 -11.97 -80.11
N GLU A 354 26.52 -12.58 -78.90
CA GLU A 354 25.45 -12.39 -77.90
C GLU A 354 25.11 -10.90 -77.69
N GLY A 355 23.83 -10.61 -77.43
CA GLY A 355 23.22 -9.26 -77.42
C GLY A 355 24.04 -8.15 -76.75
N CYS A 356 24.12 -6.98 -77.40
CA CYS A 356 24.86 -5.81 -76.91
C CYS A 356 24.18 -5.08 -75.74
N CYS A 357 22.89 -5.36 -75.49
CA CYS A 357 22.08 -4.76 -74.44
C CYS A 357 21.47 -5.84 -73.55
N GLN A 358 21.05 -5.47 -72.34
CA GLN A 358 20.42 -6.38 -71.38
C GLN A 358 19.04 -5.87 -70.97
N LYS A 359 18.07 -6.79 -70.84
CA LYS A 359 16.75 -6.50 -70.29
C LYS A 359 16.23 -7.67 -69.46
N TYR A 360 15.38 -7.39 -68.48
CA TYR A 360 14.74 -8.42 -67.67
C TYR A 360 13.60 -9.09 -68.42
N SER A 361 13.55 -10.43 -68.42
CA SER A 361 12.49 -11.17 -69.12
C SER A 361 11.10 -10.99 -68.50
N CYS A 362 10.95 -10.40 -67.30
CA CYS A 362 9.64 -10.16 -66.68
C CYS A 362 8.93 -8.92 -67.23
N CYS A 363 9.66 -7.91 -67.71
CA CYS A 363 9.09 -6.59 -67.99
C CYS A 363 9.77 -5.82 -69.13
N ASP A 364 10.74 -6.44 -69.81
CA ASP A 364 11.56 -5.83 -70.85
C ASP A 364 12.34 -4.55 -70.43
N ASN A 365 12.35 -4.21 -69.15
CA ASN A 365 13.10 -3.08 -68.62
C ASN A 365 14.60 -3.38 -68.54
N GLY A 366 15.41 -2.33 -68.68
CA GLY A 366 16.86 -2.40 -68.51
C GLY A 366 17.31 -2.68 -67.07
N PRO A 367 18.60 -3.02 -66.85
CA PRO A 367 19.15 -3.39 -65.55
C PRO A 367 19.06 -2.29 -64.48
N ASN A 368 18.91 -1.02 -64.89
CA ASN A 368 18.86 0.14 -64.00
C ASN A 368 17.43 0.54 -63.59
N ASN A 369 16.40 -0.22 -63.97
CA ASN A 369 15.02 0.07 -63.63
C ASN A 369 14.62 -0.59 -62.30
N SER A 370 13.84 0.10 -61.47
CA SER A 370 13.20 -0.48 -60.29
C SER A 370 12.40 -1.73 -60.67
N GLY A 371 12.39 -2.73 -59.78
CA GLY A 371 11.77 -4.03 -59.99
C GLY A 371 10.36 -4.00 -60.60
N CYS A 372 10.03 -5.00 -61.42
CA CYS A 372 8.73 -5.14 -62.09
C CYS A 372 7.60 -5.63 -61.16
N GLN A 373 7.94 -6.10 -59.96
CA GLN A 373 7.03 -6.67 -58.96
C GLN A 373 7.43 -6.20 -57.57
N LYS A 374 6.48 -6.19 -56.63
CA LYS A 374 6.76 -5.91 -55.22
C LYS A 374 6.59 -7.15 -54.37
N LYS A 375 7.52 -7.36 -53.44
CA LYS A 375 7.47 -8.46 -52.46
C LYS A 375 7.87 -7.99 -51.08
N TYR A 376 7.31 -8.61 -50.05
CA TYR A 376 7.75 -8.39 -48.67
C TYR A 376 9.08 -9.12 -48.42
N GLY A 377 10.09 -8.41 -47.89
CA GLY A 377 11.42 -8.98 -47.62
C GLY A 377 11.38 -10.19 -46.68
N CYS A 378 10.44 -10.21 -45.73
CA CYS A 378 10.35 -11.24 -44.70
C CYS A 378 9.99 -12.64 -45.24
N CYS A 379 9.18 -12.70 -46.30
CA CYS A 379 8.55 -13.94 -46.76
C CYS A 379 8.56 -14.12 -48.28
N ASN A 380 9.03 -13.12 -49.04
CA ASN A 380 9.03 -13.09 -50.50
C ASN A 380 7.64 -13.25 -51.14
N GLN A 381 6.56 -13.00 -50.39
CA GLN A 381 5.19 -12.99 -50.89
C GLN A 381 4.84 -11.65 -51.55
N SER A 382 3.79 -11.63 -52.37
CA SER A 382 3.34 -10.42 -53.07
C SER A 382 2.77 -9.36 -52.13
N ASP A 383 2.61 -8.15 -52.64
CA ASP A 383 2.00 -7.01 -51.94
C ASP A 383 0.55 -7.25 -51.47
N THR A 384 -0.15 -8.19 -52.08
CA THR A 384 -1.51 -8.60 -51.71
C THR A 384 -1.59 -9.70 -50.64
N SER A 385 -0.46 -10.22 -50.15
CA SER A 385 -0.47 -11.33 -49.19
C SER A 385 -0.72 -10.84 -47.76
N GLU A 386 -1.47 -11.62 -46.98
CA GLU A 386 -1.61 -11.40 -45.53
C GLU A 386 -0.24 -11.57 -44.83
N GLY A 387 -0.08 -10.92 -43.68
CA GLY A 387 1.20 -10.80 -42.96
C GLY A 387 1.90 -12.14 -42.71
N CYS A 388 3.24 -12.13 -42.83
CA CYS A 388 4.08 -13.32 -42.67
C CYS A 388 4.28 -13.75 -41.20
N GLN A 389 4.00 -12.87 -40.25
CA GLN A 389 4.20 -13.10 -38.82
C GLN A 389 2.91 -12.86 -38.04
N SER A 390 2.65 -13.74 -37.07
CA SER A 390 1.54 -13.60 -36.13
C SER A 390 2.04 -12.94 -34.86
N ILE A 391 1.51 -11.74 -34.57
CA ILE A 391 1.85 -10.98 -33.37
C ILE A 391 0.60 -10.55 -32.63
N TYR A 392 0.73 -10.25 -31.34
CA TYR A 392 -0.34 -9.62 -30.57
C TYR A 392 -0.34 -8.11 -30.83
N ASN A 393 -1.48 -7.55 -31.23
CA ASN A 393 -1.55 -6.15 -31.68
C ASN A 393 -1.22 -5.11 -30.58
N LEU A 394 -1.48 -5.42 -29.30
CA LEU A 394 -1.21 -4.52 -28.17
C LEU A 394 0.23 -4.64 -27.66
N CYS A 395 0.72 -5.86 -27.38
CA CYS A 395 2.07 -6.03 -26.81
C CYS A 395 3.18 -6.17 -27.85
N LYS A 396 2.84 -6.37 -29.14
CA LYS A 396 3.78 -6.53 -30.26
C LYS A 396 4.77 -7.69 -30.11
N HIS A 397 4.50 -8.63 -29.20
CA HIS A 397 5.23 -9.89 -29.09
C HIS A 397 4.70 -10.93 -30.09
N ASN A 398 5.58 -11.84 -30.49
CA ASN A 398 5.22 -12.99 -31.32
C ASN A 398 4.34 -13.97 -30.54
N VAL A 399 3.49 -14.73 -31.25
CA VAL A 399 2.61 -15.74 -30.61
C VAL A 399 3.39 -16.79 -29.82
N ASP A 400 4.63 -17.10 -30.25
CA ASP A 400 5.50 -18.09 -29.61
C ASP A 400 6.40 -17.52 -28.49
N GLU A 401 6.33 -16.21 -28.24
CA GLU A 401 7.13 -15.57 -27.18
C GLU A 401 6.48 -15.72 -25.79
N SER A 402 7.30 -15.51 -24.75
CA SER A 402 6.82 -15.57 -23.37
C SER A 402 5.75 -14.49 -23.11
N PRO A 403 4.66 -14.82 -22.39
CA PRO A 403 3.57 -13.88 -22.11
C PRO A 403 4.05 -12.55 -21.48
N CYS A 404 3.40 -11.44 -21.84
CA CYS A 404 3.81 -10.09 -21.43
C CYS A 404 3.09 -9.53 -20.20
N SER A 405 2.10 -10.23 -19.65
CA SER A 405 1.27 -9.70 -18.56
C SER A 405 0.75 -10.81 -17.66
N MET A 406 0.65 -10.51 -16.37
CA MET A 406 -0.09 -11.31 -15.39
C MET A 406 -1.46 -10.68 -15.19
N ILE A 407 -2.52 -11.45 -15.46
CA ILE A 407 -3.90 -11.03 -15.23
C ILE A 407 -4.51 -11.87 -14.12
N CYS A 408 -5.36 -11.26 -13.30
CA CYS A 408 -6.14 -11.99 -12.30
C CYS A 408 -7.24 -12.79 -13.01
N LYS A 409 -7.30 -14.10 -12.76
CA LYS A 409 -8.30 -15.00 -13.37
C LYS A 409 -9.75 -14.63 -13.01
N GLU A 410 -9.93 -13.93 -11.90
CA GLU A 410 -11.26 -13.64 -11.36
C GLU A 410 -11.85 -12.33 -11.89
N CYS A 411 -11.03 -11.29 -12.07
CA CYS A 411 -11.50 -9.98 -12.51
C CYS A 411 -10.97 -9.55 -13.89
N GLY A 412 -10.03 -10.30 -14.48
CA GLY A 412 -9.42 -10.00 -15.77
C GLY A 412 -8.52 -8.75 -15.79
N LYS A 413 -8.26 -8.13 -14.63
CA LYS A 413 -7.39 -6.95 -14.53
C LYS A 413 -5.93 -7.35 -14.34
N ASP A 414 -5.04 -6.40 -14.64
CA ASP A 414 -3.60 -6.52 -14.42
C ASP A 414 -3.29 -6.73 -12.93
N SER A 415 -2.39 -7.66 -12.61
CA SER A 415 -1.96 -7.92 -11.23
C SER A 415 -1.36 -6.71 -10.52
N ASN A 416 -0.89 -5.70 -11.25
CA ASN A 416 -0.34 -4.46 -10.71
C ASN A 416 -1.39 -3.38 -10.42
N THR A 417 -2.67 -3.63 -10.74
CA THR A 417 -3.77 -2.71 -10.42
C THR A 417 -4.40 -3.06 -9.08
N GLU A 418 -5.30 -2.20 -8.57
CA GLU A 418 -6.04 -2.47 -7.34
C GLU A 418 -6.74 -3.84 -7.40
N GLY A 419 -6.57 -4.63 -6.34
CA GLY A 419 -7.06 -6.00 -6.23
C GLY A 419 -8.58 -6.12 -6.33
N CYS A 420 -9.07 -7.28 -6.76
CA CYS A 420 -10.51 -7.52 -6.89
C CYS A 420 -11.18 -8.11 -5.65
N LYS A 421 -10.41 -8.51 -4.65
CA LYS A 421 -10.92 -9.09 -3.40
C LYS A 421 -10.39 -8.32 -2.21
N GLN A 422 -11.26 -8.08 -1.24
CA GLN A 422 -10.83 -7.60 0.06
C GLN A 422 -10.34 -8.75 0.93
N GLN A 423 -9.17 -8.57 1.51
CA GLN A 423 -8.61 -9.45 2.53
C GLN A 423 -8.18 -8.62 3.72
N CYS A 424 -8.12 -9.24 4.90
CA CYS A 424 -7.55 -8.55 6.05
C CYS A 424 -6.04 -8.34 5.85
N LYS A 425 -5.57 -7.13 6.10
CA LYS A 425 -4.15 -6.77 5.98
C LYS A 425 -3.26 -7.61 6.89
N ASN A 426 -3.78 -8.02 8.06
CA ASN A 426 -3.06 -8.80 9.07
C ASN A 426 -3.14 -10.32 8.82
N CYS A 427 -4.34 -10.87 8.64
CA CYS A 427 -4.58 -12.31 8.57
C CYS A 427 -4.44 -12.89 7.15
N LYS A 428 -4.49 -12.04 6.11
CA LYS A 428 -4.56 -12.38 4.68
C LYS A 428 -5.74 -13.30 4.28
N ASN A 429 -6.65 -13.62 5.19
CA ASN A 429 -7.89 -14.32 4.87
C ASN A 429 -8.89 -13.36 4.19
N ALA A 430 -9.74 -13.93 3.34
CA ALA A 430 -10.81 -13.21 2.66
C ALA A 430 -11.78 -12.56 3.65
N GLN A 431 -12.25 -11.35 3.35
CA GLN A 431 -13.35 -10.73 4.08
C GLN A 431 -14.68 -11.38 3.66
N THR A 432 -15.38 -12.00 4.60
CA THR A 432 -16.68 -12.66 4.40
C THR A 432 -17.66 -12.22 5.48
N GLU A 433 -18.96 -12.47 5.30
CA GLU A 433 -20.00 -12.18 6.32
C GLU A 433 -19.74 -12.92 7.66
N ASN A 434 -18.98 -14.03 7.64
CA ASN A 434 -18.63 -14.82 8.82
C ASN A 434 -17.18 -14.61 9.31
N GLY A 435 -16.40 -13.66 8.76
CA GLY A 435 -15.05 -13.37 9.27
C GLY A 435 -14.10 -12.43 8.48
N CYS A 436 -13.09 -11.96 9.24
CA CYS A 436 -11.92 -11.06 9.02
C CYS A 436 -12.14 -9.54 8.84
N ILE A 437 -13.19 -8.95 9.43
CA ILE A 437 -13.23 -7.48 9.67
C ILE A 437 -13.17 -7.14 11.16
N ILE A 438 -13.86 -7.91 12.00
CA ILE A 438 -13.88 -7.66 13.44
C ILE A 438 -13.85 -9.01 14.16
N THR A 439 -12.75 -9.29 14.84
CA THR A 439 -12.67 -10.41 15.78
C THR A 439 -11.92 -9.98 17.01
N SER A 440 -12.37 -10.47 18.16
CA SER A 440 -11.67 -10.31 19.41
C SER A 440 -10.30 -10.99 19.37
N HIS A 441 -9.32 -10.34 20.01
CA HIS A 441 -8.03 -10.96 20.25
C HIS A 441 -8.20 -12.29 21.01
N ALA A 442 -7.35 -13.25 20.67
CA ALA A 442 -7.23 -14.50 21.40
C ALA A 442 -5.77 -14.66 21.83
N PHE A 443 -5.44 -14.19 23.03
CA PHE A 443 -4.11 -14.33 23.60
C PHE A 443 -3.95 -15.71 24.21
N LEU A 444 -2.87 -16.40 23.84
CA LEU A 444 -2.52 -17.67 24.47
C LEU A 444 -1.79 -17.37 25.79
N PRO A 445 -2.15 -18.00 26.91
CA PRO A 445 -1.31 -17.97 28.10
C PRO A 445 0.04 -18.62 27.77
N ASN A 446 1.14 -17.95 28.16
CA ASN A 446 2.49 -18.50 28.00
C ASN A 446 2.69 -19.76 28.86
#